data_AF-A0A0D0AFY3-F1
#
_entry.id   AF-A0A0D0AFY3-F1
#
_cell.length_a   1.000
_cell.length_b   1.000
_cell.length_c   1.000
_cell.angle_alpha   90.00
_cell.angle_beta   90.00
_cell.angle_gamma   90.00
#
_symmetry.space_group_name_H-M   'P 1'
#
loop_
_entity.id
_entity.type
_entity.pdbx_description
1 polymer ?
#
loop_
_entity_poly.entity_id
_entity_poly.type
_entity_poly.pdbx_seq_one_letter_code
_entity_poly.pdbx_strand_id
1 'polypeptide(L)'
;LAWYGSRWKRFLDGAKGECRVLHALENPFPRLVPDLSVSITESLSASLVEWLKDGNQVEADVWPARKPDMARLLYDDLSTWRSDLKKIVVAITPSVYSIIPPAELSTKERASWVEEAATELLDRSKYLRDGKDELGKTKNFAHPGLREVIIFFIYTGSYRIAHRRPDIFRKQVPLKCLALVATAFHCVLDGLRKNGNGKTYPNFSSKDYLSIYNRMLGLLEDIMKDPYHGPKLVQQLCRWAEAGW
;
A
#
# COMPACT_ATOMS: atom_id res chain seq x y z
N LEU A 1 21.44 -3.17 9.51
CA LEU A 1 21.54 -4.50 10.15
C LEU A 1 22.97 -4.93 10.50
N ALA A 2 24.02 -4.50 9.78
CA ALA A 2 25.40 -5.00 9.96
C ALA A 2 25.91 -5.01 11.42
N TRP A 3 25.55 -4.00 12.21
CA TRP A 3 25.94 -3.81 13.61
C TRP A 3 25.28 -4.76 14.63
N TYR A 4 24.22 -5.48 14.26
CA TYR A 4 23.52 -6.38 15.17
C TYR A 4 24.05 -7.81 15.07
N GLY A 5 24.04 -8.53 16.20
CA GLY A 5 24.27 -9.97 16.25
C GLY A 5 23.27 -10.76 15.42
N SER A 6 23.55 -12.04 15.19
CA SER A 6 22.72 -12.88 14.30
C SER A 6 21.30 -13.06 14.84
N ARG A 7 21.11 -13.13 16.15
CA ARG A 7 19.78 -13.29 16.76
C ARG A 7 18.97 -12.00 16.64
N TRP A 8 19.57 -10.85 16.93
CA TRP A 8 18.95 -9.55 16.67
C TRP A 8 18.60 -9.33 15.19
N LYS A 9 19.46 -9.72 14.25
CA LYS A 9 19.15 -9.63 12.81
C LYS A 9 17.90 -10.42 12.45
N ARG A 10 17.84 -11.69 12.88
CA ARG A 10 16.69 -12.57 12.65
C ARG A 10 15.41 -12.03 13.26
N PHE A 11 15.48 -11.53 14.49
CA PHE A 11 14.36 -10.86 15.14
C PHE A 11 13.89 -9.63 14.36
N LEU A 12 14.79 -8.73 13.99
CA LEU A 12 14.47 -7.49 13.29
C LEU A 12 13.88 -7.74 11.89
N ASP A 13 14.32 -8.78 11.19
CA ASP A 13 13.73 -9.18 9.91
C ASP A 13 12.29 -9.68 10.09
N GLY A 14 12.01 -10.41 11.16
CA GLY A 14 10.65 -10.76 11.58
C GLY A 14 9.81 -9.52 11.91
N ALA A 15 10.34 -8.66 12.78
CA ALA A 15 9.65 -7.46 13.27
C ALA A 15 9.33 -6.45 12.16
N LYS A 16 10.19 -6.31 11.14
CA LYS A 16 9.89 -5.53 9.93
C LYS A 16 8.64 -6.05 9.21
N GLY A 17 8.54 -7.37 9.08
CA GLY A 17 7.39 -8.00 8.46
C GLY A 17 6.10 -7.72 9.23
N GLU A 18 6.11 -7.89 10.55
CA GLU A 18 4.96 -7.57 11.41
C GLU A 18 4.61 -6.09 11.39
N CYS A 19 5.61 -5.21 11.42
CA CYS A 19 5.44 -3.77 11.29
C CYS A 19 4.71 -3.40 9.99
N ARG A 20 5.10 -3.97 8.84
CA ARG A 20 4.41 -3.74 7.56
C ARG A 20 2.95 -4.20 7.61
N VAL A 21 2.67 -5.36 8.22
CA VAL A 21 1.30 -5.87 8.34
C VAL A 21 0.45 -4.95 9.21
N LEU A 22 0.93 -4.60 10.40
CA LEU A 22 0.26 -3.68 11.32
C LEU A 22 -0.07 -2.37 10.61
N HIS A 23 0.91 -1.77 9.95
CA HIS A 23 0.73 -0.49 9.27
C HIS A 23 -0.14 -0.61 8.01
N ALA A 24 -0.16 -1.74 7.31
CA ALA A 24 -1.13 -1.98 6.23
C ALA A 24 -2.58 -2.09 6.75
N LEU A 25 -2.76 -2.50 8.01
CA LEU A 25 -4.05 -2.76 8.66
C LEU A 25 -4.51 -1.66 9.61
N GLU A 26 -3.69 -0.67 9.93
CA GLU A 26 -4.03 0.38 10.90
C GLU A 26 -3.72 1.75 10.34
N ASN A 27 -2.43 2.07 10.21
CA ASN A 27 -1.96 3.37 9.75
C ASN A 27 -0.81 3.21 8.76
N PRO A 28 -1.06 3.21 7.44
CA PRO A 28 0.01 3.00 6.47
C PRO A 28 0.96 4.21 6.37
N PHE A 29 0.60 5.35 6.94
CA PHE A 29 1.37 6.60 6.87
C PHE A 29 1.74 7.12 8.27
N PRO A 30 2.52 6.37 9.07
CA PRO A 30 2.94 6.87 10.37
C PRO A 30 3.80 8.13 10.18
N ARG A 31 3.45 9.19 10.92
CA ARG A 31 4.25 10.42 10.96
C ARG A 31 5.57 10.13 11.64
N LEU A 32 6.66 10.61 11.05
CA LEU A 32 7.92 10.71 11.76
C LEU A 32 7.84 11.93 12.69
N VAL A 33 7.63 11.68 13.96
CA VAL A 33 7.82 12.69 15.02
C VAL A 33 9.28 12.62 15.50
N PRO A 34 9.82 13.70 16.11
CA PRO A 34 11.21 13.73 16.60
C PRO A 34 11.60 12.51 17.46
N ASP A 35 10.66 11.96 18.24
CA ASP A 35 10.87 10.81 19.14
C ASP A 35 10.47 9.44 18.53
N LEU A 36 10.40 9.35 17.20
CA LEU A 36 9.83 8.23 16.45
C LEU A 36 8.34 7.99 16.68
N SER A 37 7.67 7.38 15.70
CA SER A 37 6.24 7.07 15.82
C SER A 37 6.01 6.10 16.97
N VAL A 38 5.17 6.48 17.94
CA VAL A 38 4.75 5.64 19.07
C VAL A 38 4.34 4.24 18.60
N SER A 39 3.53 4.17 17.53
CA SER A 39 3.08 2.91 16.94
C SER A 39 4.21 1.98 16.46
N ILE A 40 5.33 2.52 15.95
CA ILE A 40 6.47 1.70 15.52
C ILE A 40 7.22 1.16 16.74
N THR A 41 7.39 2.00 17.75
CA THR A 41 8.06 1.63 18.99
C THR A 41 7.26 0.58 19.77
N GLU A 42 5.94 0.69 19.77
CA GLU A 42 5.01 -0.30 20.32
C GLU A 42 5.06 -1.60 19.52
N SER A 43 4.99 -1.54 18.18
CA SER A 43 5.12 -2.70 17.29
C SER A 43 6.42 -3.46 17.53
N LEU A 44 7.54 -2.75 17.67
CA LEU A 44 8.85 -3.34 17.99
C LEU A 44 8.84 -4.04 19.35
N SER A 45 8.27 -3.40 20.37
CA SER A 45 8.23 -3.93 21.74
C SER A 45 7.33 -5.16 21.81
N ALA A 46 6.15 -5.13 21.19
CA ALA A 46 5.23 -6.26 21.10
C ALA A 46 5.86 -7.44 20.36
N SER A 47 6.54 -7.18 19.23
CA SER A 47 7.27 -8.21 18.49
C SER A 47 8.35 -8.87 19.36
N LEU A 48 9.08 -8.09 20.16
CA LEU A 48 10.13 -8.63 21.04
C LEU A 48 9.54 -9.49 22.15
N VAL A 49 8.41 -9.09 22.74
CA VAL A 49 7.72 -9.87 23.78
C VAL A 49 7.30 -11.22 23.24
N GLU A 50 6.63 -11.29 22.09
CA GLU A 50 6.22 -12.56 21.50
C GLU A 50 7.43 -13.40 21.07
N TRP A 51 8.47 -12.78 20.50
CA TRP A 51 9.71 -13.48 20.16
C TRP A 51 10.33 -14.23 21.35
N LEU A 52 10.43 -13.56 22.51
CA LEU A 52 10.98 -14.14 23.73
C LEU A 52 10.04 -15.20 24.33
N LYS A 53 8.73 -14.98 24.26
CA LYS A 53 7.69 -15.92 24.72
C LYS A 53 7.71 -17.23 23.92
N ASP A 54 8.06 -17.16 22.64
CA ASP A 54 8.28 -18.32 21.77
C ASP A 54 9.61 -19.06 22.06
N GLY A 55 10.31 -18.70 23.14
CA GLY A 55 11.55 -19.34 23.58
C GLY A 55 12.79 -18.89 22.79
N ASN A 56 12.67 -17.91 21.89
CA ASN A 56 13.83 -17.36 21.23
C ASN A 56 14.63 -16.46 22.17
N GLN A 57 15.91 -16.29 21.85
CA GLN A 57 16.83 -15.43 22.60
C GLN A 57 17.38 -14.32 21.69
N VAL A 58 17.92 -13.28 22.32
CA VAL A 58 18.64 -12.18 21.67
C VAL A 58 19.95 -11.93 22.43
N GLU A 59 20.94 -11.33 21.79
CA GLU A 59 22.19 -10.99 22.46
C GLU A 59 21.97 -9.93 23.57
N ALA A 60 22.63 -10.11 24.71
CA ALA A 60 22.56 -9.20 25.86
C ALA A 60 23.07 -7.79 25.52
N ASP A 61 22.77 -6.83 26.40
CA ASP A 61 23.28 -5.44 26.36
C ASP A 61 22.87 -4.58 25.15
N VAL A 62 22.07 -5.13 24.24
CA VAL A 62 21.51 -4.38 23.10
C VAL A 62 20.19 -3.70 23.47
N TRP A 63 19.34 -4.39 24.21
CA TRP A 63 18.04 -3.89 24.65
C TRP A 63 18.08 -3.47 26.13
N PRO A 64 17.45 -2.34 26.52
CA PRO A 64 16.67 -1.39 25.70
C PRO A 64 17.51 -0.28 25.04
N ALA A 65 18.84 -0.24 25.26
CA ALA A 65 19.70 0.87 24.85
C ALA A 65 19.62 1.21 23.34
N ARG A 66 19.47 0.21 22.47
CA ARG A 66 19.38 0.36 21.01
C ARG A 66 17.94 0.42 20.48
N LYS A 67 16.94 0.53 21.35
CA LYS A 67 15.51 0.60 20.97
C LYS A 67 15.22 1.72 19.95
N PRO A 68 15.72 2.96 20.11
CA PRO A 68 15.47 4.02 19.12
C PRO A 68 16.05 3.69 17.74
N ASP A 69 17.28 3.16 17.68
CA ASP A 69 17.94 2.76 16.43
C ASP A 69 17.16 1.66 15.71
N MET A 70 16.67 0.66 16.46
CA MET A 70 15.85 -0.43 15.92
C MET A 70 14.50 0.06 15.40
N ALA A 71 13.84 0.93 16.16
CA ALA A 71 12.57 1.53 15.73
C ALA A 71 12.78 2.37 14.46
N ARG A 72 13.95 3.04 14.33
CA ARG A 72 14.30 3.78 13.10
C ARG A 72 14.47 2.86 11.90
N LEU A 73 15.10 1.71 12.10
CA LEU A 73 15.20 0.68 11.06
C LEU A 73 13.84 0.17 10.59
N LEU A 74 12.88 0.00 11.49
CA LEU A 74 11.50 -0.39 11.13
C LEU A 74 10.79 0.74 10.36
N TYR A 75 10.96 2.00 10.76
CA TYR A 75 10.40 3.16 10.04
C TYR A 75 10.95 3.26 8.61
N ASP A 76 12.28 3.20 8.47
CA ASP A 76 12.93 3.32 7.17
C ASP A 76 12.52 2.16 6.25
N ASP A 77 12.41 0.94 6.80
CA ASP A 77 11.91 -0.23 6.09
C ASP A 77 10.46 -0.06 5.61
N LEU A 78 9.57 0.47 6.46
CA LEU A 78 8.18 0.77 6.08
C LEU A 78 8.09 1.86 5.00
N SER A 79 9.00 2.85 5.05
CA SER A 79 9.12 3.88 4.01
C SER A 79 9.55 3.29 2.67
N THR A 80 10.53 2.37 2.68
CA THR A 80 10.94 1.60 1.50
C THR A 80 9.79 0.76 0.96
N TRP A 81 9.08 0.03 1.83
CA TRP A 81 7.93 -0.78 1.46
C TRP A 81 6.86 0.03 0.71
N ARG A 82 6.47 1.21 1.23
CA ARG A 82 5.56 2.12 0.51
C ARG A 82 6.12 2.63 -0.80
N SER A 83 7.42 2.89 -0.86
CA SER A 83 8.07 3.36 -2.09
C SER A 83 8.06 2.28 -3.16
N ASP A 84 8.21 1.01 -2.77
CA ASP A 84 8.15 -0.13 -3.67
C ASP A 84 6.72 -0.38 -4.17
N LEU A 85 5.69 -0.18 -3.33
CA LEU A 85 4.29 -0.13 -3.80
C LEU A 85 4.12 0.93 -4.89
N LYS A 86 4.61 2.16 -4.66
CA LYS A 86 4.54 3.23 -5.66
C LYS A 86 5.24 2.82 -6.96
N LYS A 87 6.42 2.20 -6.91
CA LYS A 87 7.15 1.76 -8.11
C LYS A 87 6.35 0.75 -8.93
N ILE A 88 5.70 -0.21 -8.28
CA ILE A 88 4.83 -1.19 -8.95
C ILE A 88 3.71 -0.47 -9.67
N VAL A 89 3.04 0.47 -8.98
CA VAL A 89 1.95 1.25 -9.56
C VAL A 89 2.44 2.10 -10.74
N VAL A 90 3.60 2.76 -10.62
CA VAL A 90 4.23 3.51 -11.73
C VAL A 90 4.43 2.62 -12.95
N ALA A 91 4.92 1.40 -12.76
CA ALA A 91 5.23 0.49 -13.86
C ALA A 91 3.98 0.05 -14.63
N ILE A 92 2.86 -0.20 -13.93
CA ILE A 92 1.66 -0.74 -14.58
C ILE A 92 0.66 0.32 -15.02
N THR A 93 0.66 1.52 -14.42
CA THR A 93 -0.34 2.58 -14.68
C THR A 93 -0.51 2.87 -16.18
N PRO A 94 0.57 2.96 -16.99
CA PRO A 94 0.43 3.18 -18.43
C PRO A 94 -0.41 2.15 -19.16
N SER A 95 -0.20 0.86 -18.88
CA SER A 95 -0.91 -0.21 -19.57
C SER A 95 -2.33 -0.36 -19.05
N VAL A 96 -2.53 -0.37 -17.73
CA VAL A 96 -3.85 -0.66 -17.14
C VAL A 96 -4.86 0.44 -17.40
N TYR A 97 -4.44 1.69 -17.63
CA TYR A 97 -5.33 2.80 -18.00
C TYR A 97 -5.20 3.23 -19.46
N SER A 98 -4.44 2.50 -20.29
CA SER A 98 -4.24 2.84 -21.71
C SER A 98 -3.77 4.28 -21.95
N ILE A 99 -2.89 4.80 -21.09
CA ILE A 99 -2.37 6.19 -21.17
C ILE A 99 -1.02 6.25 -21.93
N ILE A 100 -0.77 5.29 -22.81
CA ILE A 100 0.44 5.26 -23.65
C ILE A 100 0.19 6.16 -24.87
N PRO A 101 0.96 7.25 -25.05
CA PRO A 101 0.75 8.15 -26.17
C PRO A 101 1.23 7.52 -27.50
N PRO A 102 0.57 7.84 -28.63
CA PRO A 102 0.99 7.39 -29.97
C PRO A 102 2.47 7.68 -30.28
N ALA A 103 3.10 6.79 -31.05
CA ALA A 103 4.54 6.84 -31.32
C ALA A 103 4.97 8.08 -32.13
N GLU A 104 4.05 8.62 -32.92
CA GLU A 104 4.25 9.69 -33.89
C GLU A 104 4.29 11.08 -33.23
N LEU A 105 3.78 11.20 -31.99
CA LEU A 105 3.72 12.45 -31.26
C LEU A 105 5.13 12.92 -30.82
N SER A 106 5.37 14.23 -30.88
CA SER A 106 6.57 14.84 -30.30
C SER A 106 6.61 14.66 -28.79
N THR A 107 7.79 14.82 -28.17
CA THR A 107 7.95 14.72 -26.70
C THR A 107 6.98 15.61 -25.93
N LYS A 108 6.68 16.82 -26.44
CA LYS A 108 5.76 17.75 -25.80
C LYS A 108 4.32 17.26 -25.89
N GLU A 109 3.89 16.84 -27.08
CA GLU A 109 2.53 16.31 -27.29
C GLU A 109 2.29 15.02 -26.51
N ARG A 110 3.30 14.13 -26.43
CA ARG A 110 3.25 12.94 -25.59
C ARG A 110 3.04 13.27 -24.11
N ALA A 111 3.72 14.30 -23.60
CA ALA A 111 3.53 14.72 -22.22
C ALA A 111 2.11 15.29 -21.99
N SER A 112 1.62 16.15 -22.88
CA SER A 112 0.26 16.69 -22.78
C SER A 112 -0.81 15.60 -22.85
N TRP A 113 -0.65 14.59 -23.72
CA TRP A 113 -1.54 13.42 -23.79
C TRP A 113 -1.65 12.71 -22.43
N VAL A 114 -0.52 12.46 -21.78
CA VAL A 114 -0.48 11.78 -20.48
C VAL A 114 -1.08 12.65 -19.37
N GLU A 115 -0.83 13.96 -19.39
CA GLU A 115 -1.39 14.92 -18.43
C GLU A 115 -2.92 14.99 -18.53
N GLU A 116 -3.45 15.04 -19.75
CA GLU A 116 -4.89 15.05 -20.04
C GLU A 116 -5.55 13.75 -19.59
N ALA A 117 -4.97 12.60 -19.97
CA ALA A 117 -5.50 11.30 -19.58
C ALA A 117 -5.47 11.10 -18.04
N ALA A 118 -4.38 11.52 -17.38
CA ALA A 118 -4.29 11.48 -15.91
C ALA A 118 -5.30 12.43 -15.24
N THR A 119 -5.54 13.61 -15.83
CA THR A 119 -6.58 14.54 -15.38
C THR A 119 -7.95 13.89 -15.46
N GLU A 120 -8.28 13.25 -16.58
CA GLU A 120 -9.56 12.58 -16.77
C GLU A 120 -9.73 11.44 -15.76
N LEU A 121 -8.71 10.62 -15.56
CA LEU A 121 -8.74 9.50 -14.62
C LEU A 121 -8.97 9.96 -13.18
N LEU A 122 -8.36 11.08 -12.78
CA LEU A 122 -8.53 11.69 -11.47
C LEU A 122 -9.92 12.33 -11.30
N ASP A 123 -10.53 12.83 -12.38
CA ASP A 123 -11.87 13.39 -12.32
C ASP A 123 -12.85 12.36 -11.76
N ARG A 124 -13.54 12.75 -10.69
CA ARG A 124 -14.46 11.90 -9.92
C ARG A 124 -13.88 10.52 -9.56
N SER A 125 -12.55 10.37 -9.51
CA SER A 125 -11.86 9.10 -9.29
C SER A 125 -12.26 7.99 -10.26
N LYS A 126 -12.35 8.30 -11.57
CA LYS A 126 -12.63 7.31 -12.63
C LYS A 126 -11.65 6.13 -12.59
N TYR A 127 -10.39 6.35 -12.21
CA TYR A 127 -9.37 5.31 -12.08
C TYR A 127 -9.73 4.17 -11.10
N LEU A 128 -10.72 4.36 -10.22
CA LEU A 128 -11.17 3.32 -9.29
C LEU A 128 -12.24 2.40 -9.91
N ARG A 129 -12.79 2.74 -11.07
CA ARG A 129 -14.03 2.14 -11.58
C ARG A 129 -13.74 1.17 -12.71
N ASP A 130 -14.59 0.17 -12.85
CA ASP A 130 -14.51 -0.80 -13.95
C ASP A 130 -15.79 -0.77 -14.79
N GLY A 131 -16.18 0.41 -15.26
CA GLY A 131 -17.43 0.58 -16.02
C GLY A 131 -18.69 0.35 -15.18
N LYS A 132 -19.72 -0.23 -15.80
CA LYS A 132 -21.04 -0.50 -15.21
C LYS A 132 -21.33 -2.00 -15.16
N ASP A 133 -22.16 -2.41 -14.22
CA ASP A 133 -22.66 -3.77 -14.09
C ASP A 133 -23.93 -3.99 -14.92
N GLU A 134 -24.53 -5.17 -14.81
CA GLU A 134 -25.69 -5.62 -15.58
C GLU A 134 -26.94 -4.75 -15.34
N LEU A 135 -27.00 -4.04 -14.21
CA LEU A 135 -28.08 -3.11 -13.88
C LEU A 135 -27.73 -1.65 -14.19
N GLY A 136 -26.63 -1.43 -14.93
CA GLY A 136 -26.17 -0.09 -15.30
C GLY A 136 -25.55 0.70 -14.15
N LYS A 137 -25.25 0.06 -13.02
CA LYS A 137 -24.63 0.71 -11.84
C LYS A 137 -23.12 0.61 -11.91
N THR A 138 -22.42 1.66 -11.49
CA THR A 138 -20.95 1.71 -11.53
C THR A 138 -20.33 0.61 -10.67
N LYS A 139 -19.34 -0.10 -11.24
CA LYS A 139 -18.48 -1.02 -10.49
C LYS A 139 -17.39 -0.23 -9.78
N ASN A 140 -17.62 0.11 -8.51
CA ASN A 140 -16.71 0.94 -7.69
C ASN A 140 -15.55 0.12 -7.13
N PHE A 141 -14.35 0.71 -7.10
CA PHE A 141 -13.11 0.05 -6.65
C PHE A 141 -12.84 -1.30 -7.33
N ALA A 142 -13.29 -1.46 -8.57
CA ALA A 142 -13.27 -2.72 -9.30
C ALA A 142 -12.22 -2.75 -10.42
N HIS A 143 -11.50 -1.65 -10.63
CA HIS A 143 -10.54 -1.56 -11.73
C HIS A 143 -9.50 -2.69 -11.67
N PRO A 144 -9.26 -3.42 -12.77
CA PRO A 144 -8.36 -4.59 -12.78
C PRO A 144 -6.95 -4.30 -12.24
N GLY A 145 -6.41 -3.09 -12.49
CA GLY A 145 -5.13 -2.67 -11.93
C GLY A 145 -5.08 -2.66 -10.40
N LEU A 146 -6.20 -2.42 -9.70
CA LEU A 146 -6.25 -2.51 -8.23
C LEU A 146 -6.05 -3.96 -7.78
N ARG A 147 -6.72 -4.90 -8.45
CA ARG A 147 -6.60 -6.35 -8.19
C ARG A 147 -5.17 -6.82 -8.38
N GLU A 148 -4.55 -6.46 -9.51
CA GLU A 148 -3.20 -6.87 -9.86
C GLU A 148 -2.18 -6.42 -8.81
N VAL A 149 -2.24 -5.15 -8.39
CA VAL A 149 -1.34 -4.61 -7.37
C VAL A 149 -1.60 -5.25 -6.01
N ILE A 150 -2.85 -5.48 -5.63
CA ILE A 150 -3.17 -6.16 -4.37
C ILE A 150 -2.59 -7.56 -4.34
N ILE A 151 -2.87 -8.38 -5.36
CA ILE A 151 -2.37 -9.75 -5.43
C ILE A 151 -0.85 -9.73 -5.41
N PHE A 152 -0.21 -8.92 -6.27
CA PHE A 152 1.23 -8.88 -6.35
C PHE A 152 1.89 -8.35 -5.07
N PHE A 153 1.46 -7.21 -4.55
CA PHE A 153 2.17 -6.54 -3.47
C PHE A 153 1.85 -7.09 -2.08
N ILE A 154 0.61 -7.51 -1.85
CA ILE A 154 0.13 -7.96 -0.54
C ILE A 154 0.28 -9.48 -0.39
N TYR A 155 -0.02 -10.24 -1.44
CA TYR A 155 -0.09 -11.70 -1.38
C TYR A 155 1.15 -12.40 -1.93
N THR A 156 1.59 -12.12 -3.16
CA THR A 156 2.55 -13.01 -3.86
C THR A 156 3.98 -12.48 -3.95
N GLY A 157 4.18 -11.18 -3.75
CA GLY A 157 5.46 -10.49 -3.95
C GLY A 157 6.52 -10.79 -2.89
N SER A 158 7.64 -10.07 -2.95
CA SER A 158 8.76 -10.30 -2.02
C SER A 158 8.38 -10.11 -0.55
N TYR A 159 7.46 -9.20 -0.25
CA TYR A 159 7.02 -8.89 1.10
C TYR A 159 6.01 -9.88 1.69
N ARG A 160 5.10 -10.43 0.86
CA ARG A 160 4.16 -11.50 1.23
C ARG A 160 3.44 -11.27 2.56
N ILE A 161 2.98 -10.04 2.82
CA ILE A 161 2.46 -9.65 4.13
C ILE A 161 1.18 -10.42 4.51
N ALA A 162 0.40 -10.88 3.53
CA ALA A 162 -0.80 -11.68 3.75
C ALA A 162 -0.51 -12.99 4.53
N HIS A 163 0.60 -13.67 4.21
CA HIS A 163 0.93 -14.95 4.85
C HIS A 163 1.35 -14.82 6.31
N ARG A 164 1.68 -13.60 6.77
CA ARG A 164 1.99 -13.34 8.19
C ARG A 164 0.75 -13.28 9.06
N ARG A 165 -0.39 -12.90 8.48
CA ARG A 165 -1.70 -12.85 9.17
C ARG A 165 -2.79 -13.59 8.37
N PRO A 166 -2.69 -14.92 8.22
CA PRO A 166 -3.68 -15.73 7.52
C PRO A 166 -5.11 -15.54 8.06
N ASP A 167 -5.23 -15.29 9.37
CA ASP A 167 -6.47 -15.01 10.07
C ASP A 167 -7.22 -13.79 9.50
N ILE A 168 -6.48 -12.81 8.96
CA ILE A 168 -7.03 -11.59 8.40
C ILE A 168 -7.18 -11.68 6.89
N PHE A 169 -6.14 -12.14 6.19
CA PHE A 169 -6.07 -12.02 4.74
C PHE A 169 -6.69 -13.19 3.97
N ARG A 170 -6.78 -14.39 4.57
CA ARG A 170 -7.20 -15.58 3.82
C ARG A 170 -8.64 -15.52 3.32
N LYS A 171 -9.53 -14.88 4.10
CA LYS A 171 -10.95 -14.81 3.76
C LYS A 171 -11.26 -13.69 2.79
N GLN A 172 -10.61 -12.54 2.95
CA GLN A 172 -10.96 -11.32 2.22
C GLN A 172 -9.80 -10.34 2.27
N VAL A 173 -9.59 -9.59 1.19
CA VAL A 173 -8.67 -8.44 1.20
C VAL A 173 -9.19 -7.35 2.16
N PRO A 174 -8.38 -6.88 3.13
CA PRO A 174 -8.77 -5.79 4.01
C PRO A 174 -9.02 -4.47 3.27
N LEU A 175 -10.07 -3.74 3.64
CA LEU A 175 -10.41 -2.44 3.03
C LEU A 175 -9.25 -1.45 3.10
N LYS A 176 -8.51 -1.46 4.21
CA LYS A 176 -7.34 -0.58 4.41
C LYS A 176 -6.22 -0.86 3.41
N CYS A 177 -6.00 -2.12 3.03
CA CYS A 177 -5.04 -2.46 1.98
C CYS A 177 -5.51 -1.99 0.60
N LEU A 178 -6.81 -2.12 0.28
CA LEU A 178 -7.38 -1.56 -0.94
C LEU A 178 -7.30 -0.04 -0.97
N ALA A 179 -7.61 0.64 0.14
CA ALA A 179 -7.46 2.09 0.27
C ALA A 179 -6.00 2.52 0.02
N LEU A 180 -5.03 1.78 0.57
CA LEU A 180 -3.61 2.06 0.36
C LEU A 180 -3.22 1.97 -1.11
N VAL A 181 -3.63 0.89 -1.80
CA VAL A 181 -3.35 0.68 -3.23
C VAL A 181 -4.03 1.75 -4.09
N ALA A 182 -5.30 2.06 -3.82
CA ALA A 182 -6.03 3.15 -4.47
C ALA A 182 -5.30 4.50 -4.31
N THR A 183 -4.79 4.78 -3.10
CA THR A 183 -4.02 5.99 -2.83
C THR A 183 -2.69 6.01 -3.60
N ALA A 184 -2.03 4.86 -3.78
CA ALA A 184 -0.82 4.77 -4.59
C ALA A 184 -1.09 5.10 -6.07
N PHE A 185 -2.20 4.61 -6.64
CA PHE A 185 -2.65 5.03 -7.98
C PHE A 185 -2.94 6.52 -8.05
N HIS A 186 -3.62 7.08 -7.05
CA HIS A 186 -3.85 8.53 -6.98
C HIS A 186 -2.53 9.31 -6.97
N CYS A 187 -1.53 8.84 -6.22
CA CYS A 187 -0.21 9.46 -6.15
C CYS A 187 0.50 9.47 -7.51
N VAL A 188 0.47 8.34 -8.21
CA VAL A 188 1.08 8.23 -9.55
C VAL A 188 0.35 9.10 -10.56
N LEU A 189 -0.98 9.06 -10.59
CA LEU A 189 -1.79 9.89 -11.49
C LEU A 189 -1.64 11.39 -11.19
N ASP A 190 -1.53 11.79 -9.92
CA ASP A 190 -1.26 13.19 -9.55
C ASP A 190 0.12 13.65 -10.06
N GLY A 191 1.11 12.77 -10.08
CA GLY A 191 2.40 13.00 -10.71
C GLY A 191 2.30 13.16 -12.23
N LEU A 192 1.63 12.22 -12.90
CA LEU A 192 1.44 12.26 -14.35
C LEU A 192 0.64 13.50 -14.80
N ARG A 193 -0.38 13.89 -14.04
CA ARG A 193 -1.16 15.11 -14.29
C ARG A 193 -0.30 16.38 -14.24
N LYS A 194 0.69 16.42 -13.34
CA LYS A 194 1.59 17.58 -13.17
C LYS A 194 2.80 17.53 -14.09
N ASN A 195 3.17 16.34 -14.55
CA ASN A 195 4.37 16.09 -15.34
C ASN A 195 4.20 14.83 -16.19
N GLY A 196 3.65 14.98 -17.39
CA GLY A 196 3.29 13.87 -18.27
C GLY A 196 4.48 13.05 -18.81
N ASN A 197 5.71 13.53 -18.64
CA ASN A 197 6.91 12.77 -19.03
C ASN A 197 7.30 11.68 -18.02
N GLY A 198 6.64 11.60 -16.86
CA GLY A 198 6.85 10.54 -15.86
C GLY A 198 8.24 10.52 -15.22
N LYS A 199 9.06 11.56 -15.38
CA LYS A 199 10.40 11.64 -14.77
C LYS A 199 10.38 11.84 -13.26
N THR A 200 9.33 12.48 -12.75
CA THR A 200 9.18 12.78 -11.33
C THR A 200 7.78 12.43 -10.86
N TYR A 201 7.71 11.81 -9.69
CA TYR A 201 6.45 11.51 -9.01
C TYR A 201 6.47 12.10 -7.61
N PRO A 202 5.31 12.51 -7.06
CA PRO A 202 5.19 12.93 -5.68
C PRO A 202 5.76 11.90 -4.69
N ASN A 203 6.18 12.39 -3.53
CA ASN A 203 6.56 11.51 -2.43
C ASN A 203 5.30 10.84 -1.86
N PHE A 204 5.32 9.52 -1.72
CA PHE A 204 4.20 8.77 -1.15
C PHE A 204 4.23 8.83 0.38
N SER A 205 4.07 10.05 0.88
CA SER A 205 4.31 10.44 2.27
C SER A 205 3.00 10.69 3.02
N SER A 206 3.08 10.68 4.35
CA SER A 206 1.95 11.03 5.21
C SER A 206 1.49 12.47 5.03
N LYS A 207 2.44 13.38 4.73
CA LYS A 207 2.15 14.82 4.57
C LYS A 207 1.20 15.05 3.39
N ASP A 208 1.40 14.31 2.31
CA ASP A 208 0.75 14.59 1.03
C ASP A 208 -0.44 13.65 0.77
N TYR A 209 -0.40 12.40 1.27
CA TYR A 209 -1.36 11.36 0.86
C TYR A 209 -2.16 10.72 2.00
N LEU A 210 -1.95 11.09 3.27
CA LEU A 210 -2.78 10.56 4.37
C LEU A 210 -4.25 10.98 4.23
N SER A 211 -4.52 12.22 3.83
CA SER A 211 -5.90 12.71 3.61
C SER A 211 -6.59 11.97 2.46
N ILE A 212 -5.85 11.70 1.38
CA ILE A 212 -6.34 10.90 0.24
C ILE A 212 -6.64 9.48 0.69
N TYR A 213 -5.75 8.86 1.46
CA TYR A 213 -5.98 7.52 2.03
C TYR A 213 -7.23 7.45 2.89
N ASN A 214 -7.40 8.39 3.83
CA ASN A 214 -8.58 8.45 4.68
C ASN A 214 -9.87 8.64 3.85
N ARG A 215 -9.81 9.44 2.79
CA ARG A 215 -10.93 9.59 1.85
C ARG A 215 -11.25 8.28 1.13
N MET A 216 -10.24 7.55 0.64
CA MET A 216 -10.47 6.24 -0.01
C MET A 216 -11.08 5.22 0.95
N LEU A 217 -10.59 5.19 2.19
CA LEU A 217 -11.13 4.31 3.23
C LEU A 217 -12.58 4.66 3.55
N GLY A 218 -12.90 5.94 3.74
CA GLY A 218 -14.29 6.38 3.96
C GLY A 218 -15.23 5.99 2.81
N LEU A 219 -14.80 6.16 1.56
CA LEU A 219 -15.58 5.73 0.39
C LEU A 219 -15.83 4.21 0.39
N LEU A 220 -14.84 3.41 0.77
CA LEU A 220 -15.00 1.95 0.89
C LEU A 220 -15.96 1.58 2.01
N GLU A 221 -15.87 2.24 3.16
CA GLU A 221 -16.78 2.03 4.30
C GLU A 221 -18.22 2.41 3.96
N ASP A 222 -18.43 3.46 3.17
CA ASP A 222 -19.76 3.84 2.69
C ASP A 222 -20.31 2.83 1.67
N ILE A 223 -19.47 2.37 0.74
CA ILE A 223 -19.84 1.29 -0.19
C ILE A 223 -20.23 0.02 0.57
N MET A 224 -19.49 -0.34 1.61
CA MET A 224 -19.78 -1.51 2.44
C MET A 224 -21.14 -1.46 3.13
N LYS A 225 -21.62 -0.25 3.47
CA LYS A 225 -22.94 -0.03 4.08
C LYS A 225 -24.07 0.00 3.06
N ASP A 226 -23.75 0.19 1.77
CA ASP A 226 -24.76 0.23 0.71
C ASP A 226 -25.33 -1.19 0.48
N PRO A 227 -26.67 -1.35 0.46
CA PRO A 227 -27.31 -2.67 0.36
C PRO A 227 -27.07 -3.36 -0.99
N TYR A 228 -26.72 -2.61 -2.02
CA TYR A 228 -26.46 -3.14 -3.36
C TYR A 228 -24.96 -3.34 -3.60
N HIS A 229 -24.15 -2.31 -3.33
CA HIS A 229 -22.74 -2.29 -3.63
C HIS A 229 -21.90 -3.02 -2.56
N GLY A 230 -22.34 -3.05 -1.30
CA GLY A 230 -21.63 -3.70 -0.21
C GLY A 230 -21.39 -5.19 -0.46
N PRO A 231 -22.43 -6.01 -0.73
CA PRO A 231 -22.26 -7.42 -1.05
C PRO A 231 -21.35 -7.68 -2.26
N LYS A 232 -21.40 -6.81 -3.28
CA LYS A 232 -20.54 -6.91 -4.47
C LYS A 232 -19.07 -6.63 -4.13
N LEU A 233 -18.80 -5.60 -3.32
CA LEU A 233 -17.45 -5.30 -2.84
C LEU A 233 -16.91 -6.46 -1.99
N VAL A 234 -17.70 -7.04 -1.10
CA VAL A 234 -17.30 -8.22 -0.31
C VAL A 234 -16.93 -9.38 -1.23
N GLN A 235 -17.81 -9.75 -2.16
CA GLN A 235 -17.55 -10.85 -3.09
C GLN A 235 -16.26 -10.61 -3.89
N GLN A 236 -16.04 -9.39 -4.37
CA GLN A 236 -14.83 -9.02 -5.08
C GLN A 236 -13.58 -9.22 -4.23
N LEU A 237 -13.58 -8.72 -2.98
CA LEU A 237 -12.44 -8.81 -2.08
C LEU A 237 -12.15 -10.26 -1.64
N CYS A 238 -13.17 -11.10 -1.52
CA CYS A 238 -13.00 -12.54 -1.29
C CYS A 238 -12.33 -13.20 -2.50
N ARG A 239 -12.83 -12.96 -3.72
CA ARG A 239 -12.23 -13.50 -4.95
C ARG A 239 -10.78 -13.06 -5.15
N TRP A 240 -10.44 -11.83 -4.76
CA TRP A 240 -9.07 -11.34 -4.85
C TRP A 240 -8.15 -12.00 -3.82
N ALA A 241 -8.65 -12.25 -2.61
CA ALA A 241 -7.92 -13.01 -1.60
C ALA A 241 -7.68 -14.46 -2.06
N GLU A 242 -8.73 -15.13 -2.55
CA GLU A 242 -8.64 -16.50 -3.09
C GLU A 242 -7.65 -16.61 -4.25
N ALA A 243 -7.63 -15.62 -5.16
CA ALA A 243 -6.71 -15.62 -6.29
C ALA A 243 -5.25 -15.31 -5.91
N GLY A 244 -5.03 -14.64 -4.78
CA GLY A 244 -3.69 -14.27 -4.32
C GLY A 244 -3.08 -15.27 -3.33
N TRP A 245 -3.90 -16.04 -2.64
CA TRP A 245 -3.48 -16.98 -1.60
C TRP A 245 -2.71 -18.19 -2.14
#